data_AF-A0AAD3G9D0-F1
#
_entry.id   AF-A0AAD3G9D0-F1
#
_cell.length_a   1.000
_cell.length_b   1.000
_cell.length_c   1.000
_cell.angle_alpha   90.00
_cell.angle_beta   90.00
_cell.angle_gamma   90.00
#
_symmetry.space_group_name_H-M   'P 1'
#
loop_
_entity.id
_entity.type
_entity.pdbx_description
1 polymer ?
#
loop_
_entity_poly.entity_id
_entity_poly.type
_entity_poly.pdbx_seq_one_letter_code
_entity_poly.pdbx_strand_id
1 'polypeptide(L)'
;MTILQDEKLLFTPAIPHSDALRTIFAFPNQYSVGITSLGYQIVWATLALRSDIQVSRLFTDFQECLPRYPELVGFSFSWELDYVNILSLLESLEIPCHSHQRQDQQAIIFGGGPVLTANPEPFAAFFDVILLGDGENLIADFINAYQEVRNADRPTKLRHLAQVPGVYVPSLYTVNYDSPDGEITAILPIDNNVPAFVSKQTYRSNTLSASTVVTKQAAWENIYMVEVVRSCPEMCRFCLASYLTLPFRTASLESLIPAIEKGLKVTDRLGLLGASVSQHPEFETLLDYLFQPKFEGVRLSIASVRTNTVTEKLARILSLRDSKSITIAVESGSDRLREIINKKLANDEIIQAAINAKAGGLKGIKLYGMVGIPGEETEDIGATVEMLIALKKAASGLRISFGCSTFVPKSHTPFQWFGVNKMAEKRLKYLEKQLGKQGIEFRPESYNWSVIQALLSRGDRRLNSLLELTRGYGDSLGSYKRAFKELKGQIPPLDYYVHQQWRLEQVLPWSHLHGPLSSNVLIKHLEDSQTKR
;
A
#
# COMPACT_ATOMS: atom_id res chain seq x y z
N MET A 1 -8.49 -24.15 14.76
CA MET A 1 -8.86 -25.14 13.71
C MET A 1 -10.12 -24.74 12.92
N THR A 2 -11.07 -23.99 13.47
CA THR A 2 -12.32 -23.60 12.77
C THR A 2 -12.12 -22.64 11.60
N ILE A 3 -11.18 -21.68 11.69
CA ILE A 3 -10.94 -20.69 10.61
C ILE A 3 -10.54 -21.34 9.28
N LEU A 4 -9.65 -22.34 9.32
CA LEU A 4 -9.13 -23.00 8.13
C LEU A 4 -10.17 -23.89 7.43
N GLN A 5 -11.16 -24.41 8.17
CA GLN A 5 -12.19 -25.30 7.62
C GLN A 5 -13.12 -24.57 6.63
N ASP A 6 -13.23 -23.25 6.76
CA ASP A 6 -14.04 -22.40 5.89
C ASP A 6 -13.26 -21.83 4.69
N GLU A 7 -11.95 -22.13 4.58
CA GLU A 7 -11.15 -21.72 3.43
C GLU A 7 -11.40 -22.60 2.21
N LYS A 8 -11.59 -21.96 1.07
CA LYS A 8 -11.56 -22.58 -0.25
C LYS A 8 -10.27 -22.16 -0.93
N LEU A 9 -9.32 -23.11 -0.99
CA LEU A 9 -8.06 -22.90 -1.73
C LEU A 9 -8.31 -23.09 -3.22
N LEU A 10 -7.86 -22.12 -4.02
CA LEU A 10 -7.94 -22.19 -5.48
C LEU A 10 -6.69 -22.81 -6.13
N PHE A 11 -5.85 -23.44 -5.32
CA PHE A 11 -4.69 -24.21 -5.74
C PHE A 11 -4.50 -25.38 -4.77
N THR A 12 -3.67 -26.34 -5.16
CA THR A 12 -3.29 -27.46 -4.30
C THR A 12 -1.88 -27.18 -3.77
N PRO A 13 -1.70 -26.98 -2.46
CA PRO A 13 -0.37 -26.88 -1.87
C PRO A 13 0.48 -28.11 -2.20
N ALA A 14 1.77 -27.89 -2.42
CA ALA A 14 2.71 -28.99 -2.58
C ALA A 14 2.89 -29.76 -1.26
N ILE A 15 3.23 -31.04 -1.36
CA ILE A 15 3.64 -31.83 -0.20
C ILE A 15 5.13 -31.52 0.05
N PRO A 16 5.50 -30.95 1.21
CA PRO A 16 6.90 -30.62 1.47
C PRO A 16 7.78 -31.86 1.57
N HIS A 17 9.00 -31.78 1.04
CA HIS A 17 10.05 -32.77 1.22
C HIS A 17 10.53 -32.79 2.69
N SER A 18 11.19 -33.88 3.10
CA SER A 18 11.68 -34.04 4.48
C SER A 18 12.71 -32.98 4.91
N ASP A 19 13.43 -32.40 3.95
CA ASP A 19 14.46 -31.38 4.15
C ASP A 19 13.99 -29.97 3.75
N ALA A 20 12.69 -29.77 3.52
CA ALA A 20 12.11 -28.50 3.09
C ALA A 20 12.43 -27.34 4.06
N LEU A 21 12.56 -26.13 3.50
CA LEU A 21 12.78 -24.92 4.27
C LEU A 21 11.60 -24.61 5.18
N ARG A 22 11.81 -24.70 6.49
CA ARG A 22 10.80 -24.35 7.49
C ARG A 22 10.62 -22.84 7.52
N THR A 23 9.47 -22.38 7.06
CA THR A 23 9.22 -20.96 6.79
C THR A 23 7.95 -20.51 7.49
N ILE A 24 7.99 -19.33 8.11
CA ILE A 24 6.79 -18.64 8.60
C ILE A 24 6.53 -17.46 7.68
N PHE A 25 5.31 -17.32 7.17
CA PHE A 25 4.92 -16.14 6.40
C PHE A 25 3.78 -15.40 7.08
N ALA A 26 4.10 -14.24 7.63
CA ALA A 26 3.24 -13.47 8.49
C ALA A 26 2.60 -12.27 7.78
N PHE A 27 1.38 -11.94 8.19
CA PHE A 27 0.79 -10.63 7.97
C PHE A 27 0.65 -9.95 9.34
N PRO A 28 1.21 -8.74 9.56
CA PRO A 28 1.26 -8.12 10.88
C PRO A 28 -0.08 -7.45 11.27
N ASN A 29 -1.18 -8.17 11.09
CA ASN A 29 -2.53 -7.74 11.44
C ASN A 29 -3.42 -8.98 11.64
N GLN A 30 -4.70 -8.77 11.91
CA GLN A 30 -5.68 -9.83 12.05
C GLN A 30 -5.81 -10.64 10.76
N TYR A 31 -6.15 -11.92 10.90
CA TYR A 31 -6.38 -12.84 9.79
C TYR A 31 -7.34 -12.27 8.75
N SER A 32 -8.45 -11.68 9.18
CA SER A 32 -9.48 -11.12 8.28
C SER A 32 -8.94 -10.03 7.35
N VAL A 33 -8.05 -9.18 7.86
CA VAL A 33 -7.38 -8.12 7.09
C VAL A 33 -6.32 -8.73 6.19
N GLY A 34 -5.44 -9.57 6.75
CA GLY A 34 -4.30 -10.13 6.03
C GLY A 34 -4.70 -11.06 4.89
N ILE A 35 -5.69 -11.94 5.10
CA ILE A 35 -6.19 -12.81 4.04
C ILE A 35 -6.94 -12.04 2.96
N THR A 36 -7.41 -10.81 3.23
CA THR A 36 -8.02 -9.94 2.20
C THR A 36 -6.96 -9.18 1.38
N SER A 37 -5.67 -9.33 1.70
CA SER A 37 -4.58 -8.78 0.89
C SER A 37 -4.22 -9.73 -0.24
N LEU A 38 -4.48 -9.31 -1.48
CA LEU A 38 -4.10 -10.08 -2.66
C LEU A 38 -2.58 -10.28 -2.75
N GLY A 39 -1.78 -9.27 -2.38
CA GLY A 39 -0.33 -9.39 -2.33
C GLY A 39 0.15 -10.48 -1.35
N TYR A 40 -0.46 -10.55 -0.16
CA TYR A 40 -0.16 -11.62 0.80
C TYR A 40 -0.54 -13.00 0.26
N GLN A 41 -1.76 -13.12 -0.28
CA GLN A 41 -2.27 -14.39 -0.84
C GLN A 41 -1.36 -14.95 -1.95
N ILE A 42 -0.85 -14.09 -2.83
CA ILE A 42 0.02 -14.49 -3.93
C ILE A 42 1.37 -14.97 -3.42
N VAL A 43 2.02 -14.21 -2.54
CA VAL A 43 3.32 -14.61 -1.97
C VAL A 43 3.19 -15.91 -1.19
N TRP A 44 2.16 -16.03 -0.34
CA TRP A 44 1.90 -17.26 0.39
C TRP A 44 1.68 -18.46 -0.55
N ALA A 45 0.83 -18.32 -1.57
CA ALA A 45 0.58 -19.40 -2.51
C ALA A 45 1.83 -19.80 -3.30
N THR A 46 2.67 -18.83 -3.70
CA THR A 46 3.96 -19.09 -4.34
C THR A 46 4.88 -19.93 -3.45
N LEU A 47 4.91 -19.65 -2.14
CA LEU A 47 5.67 -20.46 -1.18
C LEU A 47 5.02 -21.84 -0.97
N ALA A 48 3.69 -21.91 -0.89
CA ALA A 48 2.96 -23.15 -0.63
C ALA A 48 2.91 -24.11 -1.84
N LEU A 49 3.13 -23.61 -3.06
CA LEU A 49 3.23 -24.42 -4.28
C LEU A 49 4.59 -25.11 -4.45
N ARG A 50 5.54 -24.82 -3.56
CA ARG A 50 6.91 -25.32 -3.62
C ARG A 50 7.11 -26.48 -2.65
N SER A 51 7.53 -27.64 -3.16
CA SER A 51 7.77 -28.82 -2.33
C SER A 51 9.05 -28.73 -1.49
N ASP A 52 9.95 -27.81 -1.82
CA ASP A 52 11.16 -27.51 -1.05
C ASP A 52 10.94 -26.46 0.06
N ILE A 53 9.70 -26.04 0.30
CA ILE A 53 9.32 -25.14 1.39
C ILE A 53 8.18 -25.74 2.22
N GLN A 54 8.33 -25.69 3.54
CA GLN A 54 7.23 -25.93 4.48
C GLN A 54 6.82 -24.58 5.08
N VAL A 55 5.78 -23.97 4.53
CA VAL A 55 5.30 -22.64 4.96
C VAL A 55 4.12 -22.75 5.93
N SER A 56 4.19 -22.01 7.04
CA SER A 56 3.09 -21.82 7.99
C SER A 56 2.69 -20.34 8.04
N ARG A 57 1.40 -20.05 8.11
CA ARG A 57 0.88 -18.69 8.22
C ARG A 57 0.81 -18.19 9.65
N LEU A 58 1.08 -16.89 9.84
CA LEU A 58 1.03 -16.21 11.13
C LEU A 58 0.34 -14.84 11.00
N PHE A 59 -0.57 -14.56 11.91
CA PHE A 59 -1.33 -13.32 12.04
C PHE A 59 -1.37 -12.93 13.53
N THR A 60 -1.88 -11.75 13.87
CA THR A 60 -1.93 -11.31 15.27
C THR A 60 -2.92 -12.10 16.12
N ASP A 61 -3.97 -12.64 15.51
CA ASP A 61 -5.06 -13.38 16.17
C ASP A 61 -5.16 -14.85 15.74
N PHE A 62 -4.31 -15.30 14.82
CA PHE A 62 -4.34 -16.64 14.27
C PHE A 62 -2.94 -17.13 13.87
N GLN A 63 -2.67 -18.40 14.11
CA GLN A 63 -1.46 -19.07 13.64
C GLN A 63 -1.77 -20.51 13.23
N GLU A 64 -1.08 -20.99 12.20
CA GLU A 64 -1.01 -22.42 11.89
C GLU A 64 -0.03 -23.13 12.82
N CYS A 65 0.23 -24.42 12.59
CA CYS A 65 1.29 -25.12 13.30
C CYS A 65 2.64 -24.52 12.86
N LEU A 66 3.25 -23.73 13.73
CA LEU A 66 4.53 -23.07 13.45
C LEU A 66 5.70 -24.06 13.63
N PRO A 67 6.71 -24.03 12.76
CA PRO A 67 7.92 -24.81 12.96
C PRO A 67 8.66 -24.31 14.21
N ARG A 68 9.17 -25.24 15.03
CA ARG A 68 9.94 -24.90 16.24
C ARG A 68 11.23 -24.13 15.93
N TYR A 69 11.85 -24.42 14.79
CA TYR A 69 13.10 -23.79 14.34
C TYR A 69 12.90 -23.31 12.89
N PRO A 70 12.26 -22.15 12.68
CA PRO A 70 12.13 -21.59 11.34
C PRO A 70 13.51 -21.18 10.81
N GLU A 71 13.74 -21.40 9.52
CA GLU A 71 14.91 -20.90 8.80
C GLU A 71 14.65 -19.52 8.21
N LEU A 72 13.39 -19.26 7.84
CA LEU A 72 12.93 -18.01 7.27
C LEU A 72 11.65 -17.54 7.98
N VAL A 73 11.56 -16.24 8.27
CA VAL A 73 10.31 -15.59 8.71
C VAL A 73 10.08 -14.36 7.85
N GLY A 74 8.99 -14.37 7.09
CA GLY A 74 8.63 -13.30 6.17
C GLY A 74 7.48 -12.45 6.66
N PHE A 75 7.49 -11.15 6.38
CA PHE A 75 6.35 -10.25 6.64
C PHE A 75 5.87 -9.56 5.37
N SER A 76 4.57 -9.64 5.07
CA SER A 76 3.91 -8.77 4.09
C SER A 76 3.51 -7.46 4.76
N PHE A 77 4.35 -6.44 4.64
CA PHE A 77 4.20 -5.18 5.37
C PHE A 77 3.63 -4.06 4.50
N SER A 78 2.47 -3.59 4.91
CA SER A 78 1.51 -3.06 3.95
C SER A 78 0.86 -1.75 4.46
N TRP A 79 0.87 -1.52 5.78
CA TRP A 79 0.48 -0.28 6.46
C TRP A 79 1.57 0.10 7.48
N GLU A 80 2.08 1.34 7.45
CA GLU A 80 3.27 1.70 8.26
C GLU A 80 3.06 1.51 9.77
N LEU A 81 1.83 1.72 10.26
CA LEU A 81 1.47 1.60 11.68
C LEU A 81 1.51 0.16 12.19
N ASP A 82 1.47 -0.85 11.30
CA ASP A 82 1.49 -2.25 11.70
C ASP A 82 2.89 -2.72 12.19
N TYR A 83 3.90 -1.83 12.24
CA TYR A 83 5.24 -2.17 12.74
C TYR A 83 5.21 -2.72 14.18
N VAL A 84 4.29 -2.23 15.03
CA VAL A 84 4.17 -2.72 16.42
C VAL A 84 3.78 -4.19 16.47
N ASN A 85 3.00 -4.65 15.50
CA ASN A 85 2.58 -6.04 15.39
C ASN A 85 3.74 -6.90 14.88
N ILE A 86 4.61 -6.38 14.00
CA ILE A 86 5.84 -7.07 13.60
C ILE A 86 6.71 -7.34 14.83
N LEU A 87 6.97 -6.30 15.64
CA LEU A 87 7.79 -6.46 16.85
C LEU A 87 7.16 -7.44 17.84
N SER A 88 5.85 -7.35 18.06
CA SER A 88 5.13 -8.26 18.97
C SER A 88 5.16 -9.72 18.48
N LEU A 89 5.06 -9.95 17.17
CA LEU A 89 5.16 -11.29 16.58
C LEU A 89 6.60 -11.83 16.63
N LEU A 90 7.63 -11.00 16.47
CA LEU A 90 9.01 -11.45 16.65
C LEU A 90 9.27 -11.88 18.09
N GLU A 91 8.78 -11.10 19.06
CA GLU A 91 8.88 -11.46 20.49
C GLU A 91 8.14 -12.74 20.84
N SER A 92 6.93 -12.96 20.29
CA SER A 92 6.17 -14.19 20.55
C SER A 92 6.84 -15.43 19.94
N LEU A 93 7.70 -15.25 18.93
CA LEU A 93 8.54 -16.29 18.34
C LEU A 93 9.91 -16.42 19.04
N GLU A 94 10.17 -15.65 20.10
CA GLU A 94 11.47 -15.57 20.79
C GLU A 94 12.62 -15.16 19.84
N ILE A 95 12.32 -14.36 18.82
CA ILE A 95 13.29 -13.83 17.86
C ILE A 95 13.65 -12.40 18.26
N PRO A 96 14.95 -12.07 18.41
CA PRO A 96 15.38 -10.70 18.66
C PRO A 96 14.84 -9.73 17.61
N CYS A 97 14.22 -8.65 18.09
CA CYS A 97 13.66 -7.59 17.24
C CYS A 97 14.72 -6.97 16.34
N HIS A 98 15.95 -6.75 16.85
CA HIS A 98 17.03 -6.18 16.07
C HIS A 98 17.83 -7.24 15.31
N SER A 99 18.07 -6.99 14.03
CA SER A 99 18.85 -7.86 13.15
C SER A 99 20.28 -8.10 13.66
N HIS A 100 20.92 -7.09 14.24
CA HIS A 100 22.28 -7.21 14.79
C HIS A 100 22.38 -8.12 16.03
N GLN A 101 21.27 -8.42 16.68
CA GLN A 101 21.21 -9.33 17.84
C GLN A 101 20.99 -10.78 17.42
N ARG A 102 20.75 -11.03 16.12
CA ARG A 102 20.46 -12.36 15.59
C ARG A 102 21.74 -13.13 15.25
N GLN A 103 21.85 -14.34 15.77
CA GLN A 103 22.98 -15.26 15.56
C GLN A 103 22.80 -16.12 14.29
N ASP A 104 23.83 -16.87 13.92
CA ASP A 104 23.86 -17.69 12.70
C ASP A 104 22.75 -18.73 12.61
N GLN A 105 22.35 -19.34 13.73
CA GLN A 105 21.30 -20.37 13.76
C GLN A 105 19.87 -19.80 13.78
N GLN A 106 19.71 -18.48 13.93
CA GLN A 106 18.40 -17.85 13.97
C GLN A 106 17.90 -17.52 12.56
N ALA A 107 16.57 -17.53 12.40
CA ALA A 107 15.92 -17.28 11.11
C ALA A 107 16.42 -16.00 10.43
N ILE A 108 16.42 -16.01 9.09
CA ILE A 108 16.49 -14.77 8.31
C ILE A 108 15.11 -14.15 8.31
N ILE A 109 15.02 -12.93 8.81
CA ILE A 109 13.77 -12.15 8.81
C ILE A 109 13.72 -11.33 7.54
N PHE A 110 12.79 -11.67 6.65
CA PHE A 110 12.58 -10.94 5.41
C PHE A 110 11.24 -10.20 5.38
N GLY A 111 11.16 -9.16 4.57
CA GLY A 111 9.94 -8.38 4.42
C GLY A 111 9.74 -7.88 3.00
N GLY A 112 8.48 -7.68 2.62
CA GLY A 112 8.12 -7.02 1.37
C GLY A 112 6.81 -6.26 1.52
N GLY A 113 6.30 -5.72 0.41
CA GLY A 113 5.06 -4.95 0.38
C GLY A 113 5.30 -3.45 0.18
N PRO A 114 4.22 -2.66 0.05
CA PRO A 114 4.29 -1.27 -0.39
C PRO A 114 5.04 -0.37 0.59
N VAL A 115 4.97 -0.63 1.90
CA VAL A 115 5.69 0.17 2.92
C VAL A 115 7.20 0.02 2.75
N LEU A 116 7.69 -1.22 2.73
CA LEU A 116 9.11 -1.52 2.62
C LEU A 116 9.67 -1.20 1.23
N THR A 117 8.86 -1.33 0.18
CA THR A 117 9.26 -0.93 -1.17
C THR A 117 9.38 0.60 -1.29
N ALA A 118 8.57 1.35 -0.55
CA ALA A 118 8.58 2.81 -0.58
C ALA A 118 9.71 3.39 0.27
N ASN A 119 9.77 3.05 1.56
CA ASN A 119 10.83 3.52 2.44
C ASN A 119 11.03 2.49 3.58
N PRO A 120 12.04 1.62 3.49
CA PRO A 120 12.33 0.63 4.52
C PRO A 120 13.16 1.18 5.68
N GLU A 121 13.81 2.33 5.55
CA GLU A 121 14.79 2.82 6.53
C GLU A 121 14.28 2.99 7.97
N PRO A 122 13.05 3.44 8.24
CA PRO A 122 12.51 3.51 9.60
C PRO A 122 12.40 2.15 10.30
N PHE A 123 12.44 1.05 9.52
CA PHE A 123 12.27 -0.32 9.99
C PHE A 123 13.51 -1.18 9.74
N ALA A 124 14.59 -0.58 9.22
CA ALA A 124 15.78 -1.29 8.75
C ALA A 124 16.44 -2.15 9.82
N ALA A 125 16.34 -1.77 11.10
CA ALA A 125 16.90 -2.58 12.19
C ALA A 125 16.13 -3.89 12.43
N PHE A 126 14.88 -3.99 11.97
CA PHE A 126 14.01 -5.13 12.27
C PHE A 126 14.05 -6.23 11.21
N PHE A 127 14.58 -5.93 10.03
CA PHE A 127 14.69 -6.87 8.91
C PHE A 127 16.14 -7.19 8.59
N ASP A 128 16.40 -8.46 8.26
CA ASP A 128 17.68 -8.87 7.69
C ASP A 128 17.69 -8.61 6.18
N VAL A 129 16.56 -8.90 5.54
CA VAL A 129 16.40 -8.84 4.08
C VAL A 129 15.09 -8.16 3.71
N ILE A 130 15.10 -7.29 2.70
CA ILE A 130 13.93 -6.57 2.23
C ILE A 130 13.80 -6.77 0.73
N LEU A 131 12.62 -7.21 0.30
CA LEU A 131 12.29 -7.48 -1.09
C LEU A 131 11.51 -6.28 -1.65
N LEU A 132 12.10 -5.59 -2.63
CA LEU A 132 11.56 -4.36 -3.19
C LEU A 132 10.76 -4.63 -4.47
N GLY A 133 9.49 -4.24 -4.49
CA GLY A 133 8.65 -4.27 -5.69
C GLY A 133 7.73 -5.48 -5.79
N ASP A 134 7.53 -5.94 -7.02
CA ASP A 134 6.63 -7.06 -7.33
C ASP A 134 7.27 -8.40 -6.94
N GLY A 135 6.51 -9.24 -6.21
CA GLY A 135 7.03 -10.47 -5.60
C GLY A 135 6.99 -11.71 -6.48
N GLU A 136 6.26 -11.67 -7.61
CA GLU A 136 5.95 -12.84 -8.44
C GLU A 136 7.20 -13.61 -8.89
N ASN A 137 8.24 -12.90 -9.33
CA ASN A 137 9.53 -13.50 -9.66
C ASN A 137 10.51 -13.43 -8.49
N LEU A 138 10.56 -12.27 -7.81
CA LEU A 138 11.56 -11.97 -6.78
C LEU A 138 11.55 -12.94 -5.61
N ILE A 139 10.39 -13.44 -5.20
CA ILE A 139 10.31 -14.43 -4.11
C ILE A 139 11.00 -15.73 -4.51
N ALA A 140 10.80 -16.21 -5.74
CA ALA A 140 11.45 -17.44 -6.20
C ALA A 140 12.97 -17.26 -6.30
N ASP A 141 13.43 -16.13 -6.85
CA ASP A 141 14.85 -15.81 -6.98
C ASP A 141 15.52 -15.72 -5.60
N PHE A 142 14.87 -15.05 -4.64
CA PHE A 142 15.34 -14.96 -3.26
C PHE A 142 15.46 -16.33 -2.58
N ILE A 143 14.44 -17.19 -2.70
CA ILE A 143 14.48 -18.51 -2.06
C ILE A 143 15.58 -19.39 -2.69
N ASN A 144 15.70 -19.39 -4.02
CA ASN A 144 16.71 -20.17 -4.71
C ASN A 144 18.13 -19.73 -4.28
N ALA A 145 18.39 -18.42 -4.25
CA ALA A 145 19.66 -17.88 -3.77
C ALA A 145 19.92 -18.24 -2.29
N TYR A 146 18.91 -18.18 -1.43
CA TYR A 146 19.07 -18.61 -0.03
C TYR A 146 19.49 -20.08 0.07
N GLN A 147 18.93 -20.96 -0.75
CA GLN A 147 19.25 -22.39 -0.73
C GLN A 147 20.70 -22.69 -1.12
N GLU A 148 21.27 -21.94 -2.07
CA GLU A 148 22.67 -22.07 -2.48
C GLU A 148 23.64 -21.86 -1.31
N VAL A 149 23.27 -21.00 -0.35
CA VAL A 149 24.07 -20.66 0.83
C VAL A 149 23.41 -21.08 2.15
N ARG A 150 22.46 -22.02 2.12
CA ARG A 150 21.65 -22.44 3.29
C ARG A 150 22.49 -22.80 4.52
N ASN A 151 23.63 -23.45 4.29
CA ASN A 151 24.53 -23.93 5.35
C ASN A 151 25.73 -23.00 5.63
N ALA A 152 25.81 -21.85 4.96
CA ALA A 152 26.85 -20.85 5.22
C ALA A 152 26.55 -20.06 6.51
N ASP A 153 27.55 -19.32 6.99
CA ASP A 153 27.36 -18.36 8.07
C ASP A 153 26.44 -17.18 7.64
N ARG A 154 25.87 -16.46 8.60
CA ARG A 154 24.94 -15.36 8.31
C ARG A 154 25.57 -14.26 7.46
N PRO A 155 26.82 -13.81 7.70
CA PRO A 155 27.45 -12.80 6.85
C PRO A 155 27.58 -13.22 5.39
N THR A 156 27.92 -14.48 5.11
CA THR A 156 27.98 -15.02 3.74
C THR A 156 26.60 -15.06 3.11
N LYS A 157 25.58 -15.54 3.85
CA LYS A 157 24.18 -15.54 3.39
C LYS A 157 23.73 -14.14 2.98
N LEU A 158 23.89 -13.16 3.87
CA LEU A 158 23.44 -11.80 3.63
C LEU A 158 24.14 -11.14 2.44
N ARG A 159 25.46 -11.34 2.27
CA ARG A 159 26.20 -10.82 1.11
C ARG A 159 25.78 -11.47 -0.20
N HIS A 160 25.55 -12.78 -0.19
CA HIS A 160 25.08 -13.51 -1.37
C HIS A 160 23.66 -13.06 -1.77
N LEU A 161 22.75 -12.96 -0.80
CA LEU A 161 21.38 -12.50 -1.04
C LEU A 161 21.32 -11.06 -1.56
N ALA A 162 22.23 -10.19 -1.11
CA ALA A 162 22.33 -8.81 -1.61
C ALA A 162 22.68 -8.70 -3.11
N GLN A 163 23.15 -9.79 -3.74
CA GLN A 163 23.40 -9.83 -5.19
C GLN A 163 22.14 -10.09 -6.01
N VAL A 164 21.06 -10.57 -5.38
CA VAL A 164 19.80 -10.84 -6.06
C VAL A 164 19.11 -9.50 -6.39
N PRO A 165 18.78 -9.22 -7.66
CA PRO A 165 18.15 -7.96 -8.04
C PRO A 165 16.87 -7.66 -7.23
N GLY A 166 16.82 -6.50 -6.59
CA GLY A 166 15.69 -6.07 -5.75
C GLY A 166 15.70 -6.57 -4.31
N VAL A 167 16.76 -7.29 -3.91
CA VAL A 167 17.00 -7.64 -2.51
C VAL A 167 17.87 -6.58 -1.86
N TYR A 168 17.32 -5.89 -0.86
CA TYR A 168 18.02 -4.91 -0.04
C TYR A 168 18.36 -5.52 1.33
N VAL A 169 19.62 -5.44 1.74
CA VAL A 169 20.11 -5.94 3.04
C VAL A 169 20.60 -4.76 3.87
N PRO A 170 19.81 -4.26 4.84
CA PRO A 170 20.11 -2.98 5.49
C PRO A 170 21.46 -2.94 6.22
N SER A 171 21.89 -4.06 6.82
CA SER A 171 23.16 -4.14 7.56
C SER A 171 24.40 -3.97 6.68
N LEU A 172 24.26 -4.04 5.36
CA LEU A 172 25.35 -3.85 4.40
C LEU A 172 25.50 -2.38 3.94
N TYR A 173 24.79 -1.45 4.57
CA TYR A 173 24.88 -0.02 4.29
C TYR A 173 25.10 0.79 5.57
N THR A 174 25.98 1.78 5.48
CA THR A 174 26.24 2.78 6.52
C THR A 174 25.58 4.09 6.13
N VAL A 175 24.93 4.74 7.11
CA VAL A 175 24.34 6.07 6.95
C VAL A 175 25.19 7.07 7.70
N ASN A 176 25.66 8.10 7.00
CA ASN A 176 26.40 9.22 7.57
C ASN A 176 25.45 10.39 7.79
N TYR A 177 25.58 11.04 8.94
CA TYR A 177 24.79 12.20 9.32
C TYR A 177 25.72 13.38 9.61
N ASP A 178 25.25 14.60 9.37
CA ASP A 178 25.98 15.82 9.71
C ASP A 178 26.14 15.99 11.23
N SER A 179 25.07 15.69 11.97
CA SER A 179 25.01 15.60 13.43
C SER A 179 23.97 14.54 13.83
N PRO A 180 23.88 14.12 15.11
CA PRO A 180 22.85 13.17 15.56
C PRO A 180 21.42 13.57 15.17
N ASP A 181 21.13 14.88 15.15
CA ASP A 181 19.85 15.48 14.79
C ASP A 181 19.85 16.18 13.41
N GLY A 182 20.93 16.04 12.64
CA GLY A 182 21.14 16.69 11.36
C GLY A 182 20.67 15.88 10.16
N GLU A 183 20.91 16.42 8.97
CA GLU A 183 20.58 15.76 7.70
C GLU A 183 21.47 14.55 7.43
N ILE A 184 20.99 13.63 6.58
CA ILE A 184 21.81 12.57 6.01
C ILE A 184 22.79 13.19 5.01
N THR A 185 24.06 12.87 5.13
CA THR A 185 25.11 13.33 4.20
C THR A 185 25.45 12.28 3.15
N ALA A 186 25.35 10.99 3.49
CA ALA A 186 25.54 9.89 2.55
C ALA A 186 24.91 8.58 3.06
N ILE A 187 24.52 7.71 2.12
CA ILE A 187 24.20 6.30 2.37
C ILE A 187 25.12 5.48 1.48
N LEU A 188 26.02 4.70 2.09
CA LEU A 188 27.10 4.02 1.38
C LEU A 188 27.08 2.52 1.66
N PRO A 189 27.36 1.66 0.66
CA PRO A 189 27.65 0.27 0.94
C PRO A 189 28.88 0.14 1.83
N ILE A 190 28.91 -0.91 2.67
CA ILE A 190 30.05 -1.14 3.58
C ILE A 190 31.33 -1.59 2.85
N ASP A 191 31.21 -2.15 1.64
CA ASP A 191 32.31 -2.57 0.79
C ASP A 191 31.91 -2.60 -0.70
N ASN A 192 32.89 -2.73 -1.60
CA ASN A 192 32.68 -2.66 -3.06
C ASN A 192 31.91 -3.86 -3.65
N ASN A 193 31.70 -4.95 -2.90
CA ASN A 193 30.94 -6.10 -3.36
C ASN A 193 29.44 -5.94 -3.06
N VAL A 194 29.04 -4.93 -2.31
CA VAL A 194 27.64 -4.62 -2.03
C VAL A 194 27.15 -3.61 -3.08
N PRO A 195 26.02 -3.85 -3.76
CA PRO A 195 25.49 -2.89 -4.73
C PRO A 195 25.28 -1.51 -4.13
N ALA A 196 25.83 -0.46 -4.74
CA ALA A 196 25.62 0.91 -4.28
C ALA A 196 24.14 1.34 -4.35
N PHE A 197 23.39 0.77 -5.30
CA PHE A 197 21.97 1.03 -5.48
C PHE A 197 21.19 -0.27 -5.64
N VAL A 198 19.99 -0.34 -5.05
CA VAL A 198 19.07 -1.48 -5.20
C VAL A 198 17.83 -1.01 -5.95
N SER A 199 17.56 -1.62 -7.10
CA SER A 199 16.37 -1.31 -7.89
C SER A 199 15.23 -2.26 -7.58
N LYS A 200 14.03 -1.71 -7.36
CA LYS A 200 12.85 -2.56 -7.17
C LYS A 200 12.61 -3.47 -8.39
N GLN A 201 12.03 -4.64 -8.15
CA GLN A 201 11.57 -5.52 -9.22
C GLN A 201 10.20 -5.09 -9.74
N THR A 202 9.96 -5.45 -11.01
CA THR A 202 8.71 -5.16 -11.71
C THR A 202 8.30 -6.37 -12.52
N TYR A 203 7.15 -6.94 -12.20
CA TYR A 203 6.61 -8.09 -12.92
C TYR A 203 6.00 -7.67 -14.26
N ARG A 204 6.50 -8.23 -15.38
CA ARG A 204 6.07 -7.83 -16.72
C ARG A 204 5.36 -8.98 -17.41
N SER A 205 4.08 -9.15 -17.07
CA SER A 205 3.18 -10.13 -17.69
C SER A 205 1.82 -9.49 -17.96
N ASN A 206 1.09 -10.06 -18.92
CA ASN A 206 -0.32 -9.76 -19.20
C ASN A 206 -1.28 -10.63 -18.38
N THR A 207 -0.76 -11.44 -17.46
CA THR A 207 -1.53 -12.15 -16.44
C THR A 207 -1.23 -11.48 -15.10
N LEU A 208 -2.26 -10.99 -14.41
CA LEU A 208 -2.12 -10.39 -13.08
C LEU A 208 -2.75 -11.28 -12.01
N SER A 209 -2.63 -10.85 -10.76
CA SER A 209 -2.96 -11.63 -9.59
C SER A 209 -4.46 -11.88 -9.44
N ALA A 210 -4.81 -13.06 -8.94
CA ALA A 210 -6.16 -13.40 -8.52
C ALA A 210 -6.12 -14.10 -7.16
N SER A 211 -7.23 -14.03 -6.41
CA SER A 211 -7.30 -14.63 -5.08
C SER A 211 -6.95 -16.12 -5.12
N THR A 212 -6.10 -16.56 -4.19
CA THR A 212 -5.72 -17.94 -3.98
C THR A 212 -6.51 -18.58 -2.83
N VAL A 213 -7.13 -17.74 -1.99
CA VAL A 213 -8.01 -18.14 -0.89
C VAL A 213 -9.32 -17.36 -0.94
N VAL A 214 -10.44 -18.07 -0.80
CA VAL A 214 -11.78 -17.51 -0.56
C VAL A 214 -12.31 -18.05 0.76
N THR A 215 -12.81 -17.18 1.62
CA THR A 215 -13.18 -17.55 3.00
C THR A 215 -14.24 -16.60 3.55
N LYS A 216 -15.10 -17.09 4.44
CA LYS A 216 -16.10 -16.26 5.15
C LYS A 216 -15.45 -15.29 6.14
N GLN A 217 -14.24 -15.60 6.60
CA GLN A 217 -13.53 -14.84 7.60
C GLN A 217 -12.76 -13.65 7.01
N ALA A 218 -12.74 -13.48 5.69
CA ALA A 218 -12.18 -12.29 5.04
C ALA A 218 -12.96 -11.03 5.46
N ALA A 219 -12.28 -9.88 5.50
CA ALA A 219 -12.89 -8.58 5.79
C ALA A 219 -14.07 -8.28 4.84
N TRP A 220 -13.98 -8.78 3.61
CA TRP A 220 -15.13 -8.92 2.71
C TRP A 220 -15.46 -10.40 2.54
N GLU A 221 -16.42 -10.87 3.34
CA GLU A 221 -16.87 -12.27 3.35
C GLU A 221 -17.00 -12.87 1.94
N ASN A 222 -16.34 -14.01 1.72
CA ASN A 222 -16.35 -14.80 0.48
C ASN A 222 -15.92 -14.05 -0.79
N ILE A 223 -15.27 -12.89 -0.70
CA ILE A 223 -14.83 -12.18 -1.91
C ILE A 223 -13.75 -12.97 -2.65
N TYR A 224 -13.90 -13.10 -3.96
CA TYR A 224 -12.83 -13.50 -4.87
C TYR A 224 -12.38 -12.27 -5.64
N MET A 225 -11.11 -11.89 -5.51
CA MET A 225 -10.56 -10.69 -6.15
C MET A 225 -9.75 -11.08 -7.38
N VAL A 226 -9.90 -10.31 -8.45
CA VAL A 226 -9.03 -10.36 -9.63
C VAL A 226 -8.44 -8.98 -9.87
N GLU A 227 -7.13 -8.91 -10.01
CA GLU A 227 -6.43 -7.69 -10.37
C GLU A 227 -6.57 -7.47 -11.88
N VAL A 228 -7.33 -6.45 -12.25
CA VAL A 228 -7.60 -6.11 -13.65
C VAL A 228 -6.49 -5.23 -14.21
N VAL A 229 -5.97 -4.33 -13.37
CA VAL A 229 -4.84 -3.46 -13.71
C VAL A 229 -3.91 -3.28 -12.52
N ARG A 230 -2.61 -3.10 -12.80
CA ARG A 230 -1.61 -2.70 -11.82
C ARG A 230 -1.02 -1.34 -12.19
N SER A 231 -0.85 -0.49 -11.18
CA SER A 231 -0.50 0.92 -11.34
C SER A 231 -1.62 1.77 -11.99
N CYS A 232 -1.35 3.07 -12.14
CA CYS A 232 -2.25 4.04 -12.75
C CYS A 232 -1.43 4.97 -13.66
N PRO A 233 -1.83 5.20 -14.93
CA PRO A 233 -1.05 5.98 -15.90
C PRO A 233 -1.17 7.51 -15.70
N GLU A 234 -1.93 7.94 -14.70
CA GLU A 234 -2.34 9.34 -14.54
C GLU A 234 -1.34 10.20 -13.78
N MET A 235 -0.41 9.57 -13.07
CA MET A 235 0.74 10.24 -12.50
C MET A 235 0.36 11.42 -11.58
N CYS A 236 -0.70 11.26 -10.78
CA CYS A 236 -1.04 12.21 -9.71
C CYS A 236 0.19 12.37 -8.80
N ARG A 237 0.68 13.60 -8.62
CA ARG A 237 2.04 13.90 -8.10
C ARG A 237 2.32 13.48 -6.65
N PHE A 238 1.29 13.09 -5.91
CA PHE A 238 1.40 12.53 -4.55
C PHE A 238 1.26 11.00 -4.51
N CYS A 239 0.86 10.36 -5.61
CA CYS A 239 0.29 9.03 -5.61
C CYS A 239 1.37 7.94 -5.74
N LEU A 240 1.64 7.27 -4.62
CA LEU A 240 2.55 6.13 -4.57
C LEU A 240 2.11 4.98 -5.49
N ALA A 241 0.81 4.68 -5.53
CA ALA A 241 0.20 3.64 -6.39
C ALA A 241 0.21 3.96 -7.90
N SER A 242 0.79 5.11 -8.28
CA SER A 242 1.15 5.41 -9.66
C SER A 242 2.67 5.35 -9.77
N TYR A 243 3.38 6.27 -9.13
CA TYR A 243 4.82 6.45 -9.31
C TYR A 243 5.68 5.24 -8.92
N LEU A 244 5.38 4.56 -7.80
CA LEU A 244 6.19 3.43 -7.34
C LEU A 244 5.86 2.13 -8.08
N THR A 245 4.66 2.01 -8.64
CA THR A 245 4.17 0.77 -9.25
C THR A 245 4.24 0.75 -10.78
N LEU A 246 4.72 1.83 -11.40
CA LEU A 246 4.95 1.89 -12.84
C LEU A 246 5.77 0.69 -13.35
N PRO A 247 5.51 0.26 -14.60
CA PRO A 247 4.55 0.83 -15.56
C PRO A 247 3.10 0.40 -15.31
N PHE A 248 2.16 1.09 -15.96
CA PHE A 248 0.77 0.65 -16.05
C PHE A 248 0.67 -0.67 -16.80
N ARG A 249 -0.01 -1.66 -16.20
CA ARG A 249 -0.15 -3.02 -16.72
C ARG A 249 -1.60 -3.44 -16.63
N THR A 250 -2.07 -4.14 -17.65
CA THR A 250 -3.44 -4.59 -17.80
C THR A 250 -3.45 -6.10 -17.98
N ALA A 251 -4.33 -6.79 -17.27
CA ALA A 251 -4.49 -8.22 -17.45
C ALA A 251 -5.35 -8.51 -18.69
N SER A 252 -4.83 -9.29 -19.63
CA SER A 252 -5.55 -9.66 -20.85
C SER A 252 -6.87 -10.38 -20.55
N LEU A 253 -7.91 -10.19 -21.37
CA LEU A 253 -9.18 -10.90 -21.18
C LEU A 253 -9.01 -12.43 -21.29
N GLU A 254 -8.07 -12.90 -22.11
CA GLU A 254 -7.73 -14.33 -22.19
C GLU A 254 -7.22 -14.90 -20.86
N SER A 255 -6.58 -14.08 -20.02
CA SER A 255 -6.17 -14.47 -18.66
C SER A 255 -7.25 -14.20 -17.61
N LEU A 256 -7.97 -13.07 -17.71
CA LEU A 256 -8.94 -12.63 -16.72
C LEU A 256 -10.20 -13.48 -16.71
N ILE A 257 -10.77 -13.80 -17.88
CA ILE A 257 -12.04 -14.54 -17.95
C ILE A 257 -11.90 -15.93 -17.32
N PRO A 258 -10.89 -16.75 -17.65
CA PRO A 258 -10.70 -18.03 -16.98
C PRO A 258 -10.47 -17.90 -15.47
N ALA A 259 -9.73 -16.87 -15.03
CA ALA A 259 -9.52 -16.62 -13.61
C ALA A 259 -10.83 -16.26 -12.89
N ILE A 260 -11.68 -15.43 -13.50
CA ILE A 260 -13.01 -15.09 -12.98
C ILE A 260 -13.90 -16.34 -12.91
N GLU A 261 -14.00 -17.11 -13.98
CA GLU A 261 -14.82 -18.32 -14.00
C GLU A 261 -14.35 -19.37 -12.97
N LYS A 262 -13.05 -19.49 -12.76
CA LYS A 262 -12.48 -20.33 -11.70
C LYS A 262 -12.93 -19.87 -10.31
N GLY A 263 -12.86 -18.57 -10.02
CA GLY A 263 -13.32 -18.00 -8.75
C GLY A 263 -14.82 -18.15 -8.52
N LEU A 264 -15.61 -17.95 -9.58
CA LEU A 264 -17.07 -18.03 -9.50
C LEU A 264 -17.60 -19.46 -9.28
N LYS A 265 -16.76 -20.50 -9.45
CA LYS A 265 -17.11 -21.87 -9.03
C LYS A 265 -17.15 -22.04 -7.50
N VAL A 266 -16.49 -21.15 -6.75
CA VAL A 266 -16.36 -21.27 -5.29
C VAL A 266 -17.06 -20.15 -4.51
N THR A 267 -17.46 -19.06 -5.17
CA THR A 267 -18.20 -17.95 -4.57
C THR A 267 -19.04 -17.22 -5.62
N ASP A 268 -20.08 -16.52 -5.17
CA ASP A 268 -20.87 -15.60 -5.99
C ASP A 268 -20.40 -14.14 -5.87
N ARG A 269 -19.36 -13.84 -5.07
CA ARG A 269 -18.88 -12.48 -4.82
C ARG A 269 -17.56 -12.20 -5.52
N LEU A 270 -17.59 -11.34 -6.54
CA LEU A 270 -16.44 -10.94 -7.35
C LEU A 270 -15.99 -9.51 -7.02
N GLY A 271 -14.67 -9.33 -6.83
CA GLY A 271 -14.02 -8.04 -6.69
C GLY A 271 -13.08 -7.75 -7.87
N LEU A 272 -13.32 -6.67 -8.62
CA LEU A 272 -12.37 -6.17 -9.61
C LEU A 272 -11.43 -5.16 -8.94
N LEU A 273 -10.15 -5.50 -8.86
CA LEU A 273 -9.12 -4.76 -8.15
C LEU A 273 -8.14 -4.08 -9.11
N GLY A 274 -7.65 -2.91 -8.72
CA GLY A 274 -6.61 -2.17 -9.44
C GLY A 274 -6.64 -0.69 -9.08
N ALA A 275 -5.52 0.01 -9.31
CA ALA A 275 -5.44 1.45 -8.99
C ALA A 275 -6.30 2.31 -9.94
N SER A 276 -6.65 1.79 -11.12
CA SER A 276 -7.53 2.45 -12.08
C SER A 276 -8.25 1.44 -12.97
N VAL A 277 -9.09 0.58 -12.36
CA VAL A 277 -9.73 -0.58 -13.04
C VAL A 277 -10.42 -0.20 -14.35
N SER A 278 -11.13 0.94 -14.37
CA SER A 278 -11.90 1.35 -15.53
C SER A 278 -11.08 1.91 -16.69
N GLN A 279 -9.75 2.05 -16.51
CA GLN A 279 -8.82 2.36 -17.60
C GLN A 279 -8.26 1.12 -18.30
N HIS A 280 -8.73 -0.07 -17.94
CA HIS A 280 -8.45 -1.25 -18.73
C HIS A 280 -8.97 -1.02 -20.17
N PRO A 281 -8.18 -1.24 -21.23
CA PRO A 281 -8.57 -0.95 -22.61
C PRO A 281 -9.84 -1.71 -23.04
N GLU A 282 -10.03 -2.90 -22.49
CA GLU A 282 -11.19 -3.77 -22.75
C GLU A 282 -12.19 -3.79 -21.58
N PHE A 283 -12.23 -2.72 -20.76
CA PHE A 283 -13.11 -2.66 -19.58
C PHE A 283 -14.60 -2.85 -19.94
N GLU A 284 -15.09 -2.20 -21.00
CA GLU A 284 -16.47 -2.36 -21.47
C GLU A 284 -16.77 -3.81 -21.88
N THR A 285 -15.82 -4.47 -22.55
CA THR A 285 -15.97 -5.88 -22.94
C THR A 285 -16.02 -6.80 -21.73
N LEU A 286 -15.19 -6.54 -20.71
CA LEU A 286 -15.25 -7.27 -19.44
C LEU A 286 -16.59 -7.04 -18.72
N LEU A 287 -17.11 -5.81 -18.72
CA LEU A 287 -18.42 -5.51 -18.14
C LEU A 287 -19.56 -6.23 -18.87
N ASP A 288 -19.55 -6.21 -20.21
CA ASP A 288 -20.56 -6.91 -21.02
C ASP A 288 -20.52 -8.43 -20.79
N TYR A 289 -19.31 -8.98 -20.64
CA TYR A 289 -19.13 -10.37 -20.25
C TYR A 289 -19.78 -10.67 -18.89
N LEU A 290 -19.51 -9.87 -17.87
CA LEU A 290 -20.07 -10.02 -16.51
C LEU A 290 -21.57 -9.71 -16.42
N PHE A 291 -22.13 -9.05 -17.44
CA PHE A 291 -23.56 -8.74 -17.51
C PHE A 291 -24.41 -9.86 -18.14
N GLN A 292 -23.78 -10.89 -18.71
CA GLN A 292 -24.50 -12.03 -19.28
C GLN A 292 -25.44 -12.72 -18.26
N PRO A 293 -26.55 -13.34 -18.70
CA PRO A 293 -27.52 -14.00 -17.81
C PRO A 293 -26.90 -15.07 -16.90
N LYS A 294 -25.84 -15.76 -17.35
CA LYS A 294 -25.13 -16.76 -16.53
C LYS A 294 -24.52 -16.20 -15.23
N PHE A 295 -24.36 -14.88 -15.13
CA PHE A 295 -23.83 -14.19 -13.96
C PHE A 295 -24.91 -13.47 -13.14
N GLU A 296 -26.19 -13.79 -13.33
CA GLU A 296 -27.30 -13.06 -12.69
C GLU A 296 -27.18 -13.01 -11.15
N GLY A 297 -26.75 -14.11 -10.53
CA GLY A 297 -26.54 -14.20 -9.08
C GLY A 297 -25.21 -13.64 -8.56
N VAL A 298 -24.33 -13.11 -9.42
CA VAL A 298 -23.02 -12.62 -9.00
C VAL A 298 -23.14 -11.25 -8.34
N ARG A 299 -22.53 -11.09 -7.17
CA ARG A 299 -22.33 -9.79 -6.53
C ARG A 299 -21.01 -9.19 -6.99
N LEU A 300 -21.07 -8.01 -7.61
CA LEU A 300 -19.91 -7.34 -8.18
C LEU A 300 -19.49 -6.15 -7.32
N SER A 301 -18.23 -6.15 -6.90
CA SER A 301 -17.56 -5.01 -6.29
C SER A 301 -16.43 -4.54 -7.21
N ILE A 302 -16.29 -3.24 -7.40
CA ILE A 302 -15.19 -2.63 -8.14
C ILE A 302 -14.47 -1.67 -7.20
N ALA A 303 -13.15 -1.63 -7.30
CA ALA A 303 -12.34 -0.57 -6.68
C ALA A 303 -12.76 0.83 -7.18
N SER A 304 -12.14 1.89 -6.66
CA SER A 304 -12.42 3.26 -7.12
C SER A 304 -12.29 3.37 -8.64
N VAL A 305 -13.23 4.07 -9.28
CA VAL A 305 -13.27 4.27 -10.74
C VAL A 305 -13.06 5.74 -11.10
N ARG A 306 -12.75 5.99 -12.38
CA ARG A 306 -12.72 7.35 -12.93
C ARG A 306 -14.13 7.83 -13.26
N THR A 307 -14.38 9.12 -13.06
CA THR A 307 -15.67 9.76 -13.34
C THR A 307 -16.17 9.54 -14.77
N ASN A 308 -15.30 9.72 -15.76
CA ASN A 308 -15.64 9.58 -17.18
C ASN A 308 -16.08 8.14 -17.55
N THR A 309 -15.76 7.15 -16.72
CA THR A 309 -16.21 5.76 -16.90
C THR A 309 -17.50 5.43 -16.15
N VAL A 310 -18.03 6.35 -15.33
CA VAL A 310 -19.31 6.18 -14.63
C VAL A 310 -20.46 6.49 -15.58
N THR A 311 -20.74 5.54 -16.46
CA THR A 311 -21.90 5.58 -17.37
C THR A 311 -23.15 5.05 -16.68
N GLU A 312 -24.34 5.39 -17.22
CA GLU A 312 -25.60 4.81 -16.74
C GLU A 312 -25.60 3.28 -16.88
N LYS A 313 -25.00 2.75 -17.96
CA LYS A 313 -24.80 1.32 -18.19
C LYS A 313 -24.01 0.68 -17.04
N LEU A 314 -22.82 1.21 -16.71
CA LEU A 314 -22.02 0.70 -15.60
C LEU A 314 -22.80 0.76 -14.27
N ALA A 315 -23.42 1.90 -13.97
CA ALA A 315 -24.20 2.07 -12.75
C ALA A 315 -25.36 1.06 -12.66
N ARG A 316 -26.05 0.79 -13.77
CA ARG A 316 -27.10 -0.22 -13.87
C ARG A 316 -26.59 -1.63 -13.65
N ILE A 317 -25.46 -1.99 -14.27
CA ILE A 317 -24.80 -3.29 -14.05
C ILE A 317 -24.47 -3.46 -12.56
N LEU A 318 -23.83 -2.46 -11.95
CA LEU A 318 -23.47 -2.50 -10.53
C LEU A 318 -24.72 -2.63 -9.63
N SER A 319 -25.76 -1.85 -9.89
CA SER A 319 -27.02 -1.90 -9.13
C SER A 319 -27.67 -3.28 -9.20
N LEU A 320 -27.75 -3.87 -10.41
CA LEU A 320 -28.28 -5.23 -10.62
C LEU A 320 -27.40 -6.33 -10.01
N ARG A 321 -26.13 -6.04 -9.72
CA ARG A 321 -25.14 -6.94 -9.11
C ARG A 321 -24.90 -6.61 -7.62
N ASP A 322 -25.93 -6.10 -6.94
CA ASP A 322 -26.01 -5.80 -5.50
C ASP A 322 -25.02 -4.72 -4.99
N SER A 323 -24.42 -3.93 -5.89
CA SER A 323 -23.64 -2.76 -5.50
C SER A 323 -24.56 -1.58 -5.18
N LYS A 324 -24.50 -1.09 -3.94
CA LYS A 324 -25.33 0.05 -3.48
C LYS A 324 -24.76 1.41 -3.84
N SER A 325 -23.45 1.49 -4.05
CA SER A 325 -22.73 2.75 -4.28
C SER A 325 -21.50 2.55 -5.13
N ILE A 326 -21.10 3.60 -5.84
CA ILE A 326 -19.83 3.68 -6.54
C ILE A 326 -18.89 4.67 -5.85
N THR A 327 -17.58 4.46 -5.98
CA THR A 327 -16.55 5.28 -5.33
C THR A 327 -15.69 6.00 -6.37
N ILE A 328 -15.45 7.29 -6.15
CA ILE A 328 -14.64 8.14 -7.03
C ILE A 328 -13.66 8.96 -6.18
N ALA A 329 -12.38 8.97 -6.57
CA ALA A 329 -11.41 9.90 -5.99
C ALA A 329 -11.42 11.22 -6.76
N VAL A 330 -11.78 12.30 -6.06
CA VAL A 330 -11.89 13.67 -6.60
C VAL A 330 -10.77 14.58 -6.11
N GLU A 331 -10.18 14.25 -4.95
CA GLU A 331 -9.09 14.97 -4.27
C GLU A 331 -9.47 16.39 -3.80
N SER A 332 -10.05 17.22 -4.66
CA SER A 332 -10.54 18.57 -4.37
C SER A 332 -11.66 18.96 -5.36
N GLY A 333 -12.56 19.86 -4.95
CA GLY A 333 -13.47 20.53 -5.90
C GLY A 333 -12.83 21.71 -6.63
N SER A 334 -11.61 22.12 -6.27
CA SER A 334 -10.86 23.12 -7.02
C SER A 334 -10.22 22.51 -8.27
N ASP A 335 -10.47 23.11 -9.44
CA ASP A 335 -9.78 22.73 -10.68
C ASP A 335 -8.29 23.07 -10.59
N ARG A 336 -7.94 24.26 -10.06
CA ARG A 336 -6.55 24.68 -9.84
C ARG A 336 -5.77 23.67 -9.01
N LEU A 337 -6.34 23.22 -7.89
CA LEU A 337 -5.67 22.26 -7.02
C LEU A 337 -5.53 20.88 -7.66
N ARG A 338 -6.53 20.46 -8.45
CA ARG A 338 -6.45 19.25 -9.27
C ARG A 338 -5.36 19.35 -10.34
N GLU A 339 -5.18 20.51 -10.97
CA GLU A 339 -4.09 20.73 -11.92
C GLU A 339 -2.70 20.70 -11.26
N ILE A 340 -2.56 21.26 -10.05
CA ILE A 340 -1.34 21.22 -9.22
C ILE A 340 -0.97 19.77 -8.88
N ILE A 341 -1.93 18.89 -8.58
CA ILE A 341 -1.63 17.48 -8.30
C ILE A 341 -1.61 16.60 -9.55
N ASN A 342 -1.83 17.16 -10.74
CA ASN A 342 -1.94 16.44 -12.02
C ASN A 342 -3.16 15.49 -12.11
N LYS A 343 -4.26 15.84 -11.45
CA LYS A 343 -5.55 15.14 -11.56
C LYS A 343 -6.33 15.72 -12.74
N LYS A 344 -6.45 14.94 -13.80
CA LYS A 344 -7.22 15.29 -15.01
C LYS A 344 -8.69 14.97 -14.79
N LEU A 345 -9.41 15.93 -14.22
CA LEU A 345 -10.82 15.77 -13.87
C LEU A 345 -11.47 17.14 -13.74
N ALA A 346 -12.64 17.37 -14.37
CA ALA A 346 -13.44 18.57 -14.21
C ALA A 346 -14.65 18.36 -13.28
N ASN A 347 -15.15 19.43 -12.66
CA ASN A 347 -16.33 19.38 -11.78
C ASN A 347 -17.59 18.84 -12.48
N ASP A 348 -17.82 19.25 -13.72
CA ASP A 348 -18.98 18.81 -14.52
C ASP A 348 -18.97 17.29 -14.74
N GLU A 349 -17.79 16.69 -14.94
CA GLU A 349 -17.66 15.23 -15.08
C GLU A 349 -18.01 14.50 -13.77
N ILE A 350 -17.66 15.08 -12.62
CA ILE A 350 -17.99 14.52 -11.29
C ILE A 350 -19.51 14.59 -11.08
N ILE A 351 -20.13 15.71 -11.40
CA ILE A 351 -21.58 15.91 -11.30
C ILE A 351 -22.31 14.95 -12.25
N GLN A 352 -21.85 14.84 -13.49
CA GLN A 352 -22.42 13.92 -14.48
C GLN A 352 -22.30 12.45 -14.03
N ALA A 353 -21.18 12.06 -13.44
CA ALA A 353 -21.02 10.73 -12.86
C ALA A 353 -22.06 10.44 -11.77
N ALA A 354 -22.40 11.41 -10.93
CA ALA A 354 -23.45 11.26 -9.92
C ALA A 354 -24.86 11.15 -10.53
N ILE A 355 -25.14 11.93 -11.59
CA ILE A 355 -26.40 11.83 -12.35
C ILE A 355 -26.52 10.41 -12.95
N ASN A 356 -25.48 9.94 -13.63
CA ASN A 356 -25.43 8.61 -14.25
C ASN A 356 -25.57 7.50 -13.20
N ALA A 357 -24.88 7.63 -12.05
CA ALA A 357 -24.99 6.69 -10.93
C ALA A 357 -26.44 6.55 -10.45
N LYS A 358 -27.12 7.68 -10.26
CA LYS A 358 -28.52 7.71 -9.85
C LYS A 358 -29.43 7.12 -10.93
N ALA A 359 -29.25 7.50 -12.20
CA ALA A 359 -30.04 7.00 -13.33
C ALA A 359 -29.92 5.48 -13.48
N GLY A 360 -28.71 4.93 -13.28
CA GLY A 360 -28.48 3.48 -13.25
C GLY A 360 -29.01 2.78 -11.99
N GLY A 361 -29.62 3.50 -11.04
CA GLY A 361 -30.29 2.91 -9.89
C GLY A 361 -29.44 2.75 -8.63
N LEU A 362 -28.18 3.19 -8.63
CA LEU A 362 -27.36 3.22 -7.41
C LEU A 362 -27.99 4.13 -6.35
N LYS A 363 -27.80 3.78 -5.08
CA LYS A 363 -28.38 4.51 -3.94
C LYS A 363 -27.44 5.54 -3.33
N GLY A 364 -26.15 5.48 -3.67
CA GLY A 364 -25.20 6.49 -3.22
C GLY A 364 -23.92 6.55 -4.04
N ILE A 365 -23.15 7.59 -3.75
CA ILE A 365 -21.81 7.81 -4.26
C ILE A 365 -20.88 8.12 -3.09
N LYS A 366 -19.69 7.51 -3.12
CA LYS A 366 -18.61 7.78 -2.17
C LYS A 366 -17.54 8.58 -2.90
N LEU A 367 -17.10 9.68 -2.31
CA LEU A 367 -16.10 10.57 -2.86
C LEU A 367 -14.91 10.61 -1.91
N TYR A 368 -13.70 10.54 -2.47
CA TYR A 368 -12.46 10.70 -1.70
C TYR A 368 -11.78 12.02 -2.04
N GLY A 369 -11.52 12.81 -1.02
CA GLY A 369 -10.79 14.06 -1.09
C GLY A 369 -9.56 14.07 -0.20
N MET A 370 -8.79 15.14 -0.30
CA MET A 370 -7.59 15.36 0.50
C MET A 370 -7.47 16.85 0.83
N VAL A 371 -7.06 17.15 2.06
CA VAL A 371 -6.67 18.52 2.46
C VAL A 371 -5.19 18.59 2.81
N GLY A 372 -4.68 19.81 2.86
CA GLY A 372 -3.27 20.08 3.13
C GLY A 372 -2.38 19.84 1.90
N ILE A 373 -2.96 19.76 0.70
CA ILE A 373 -2.22 19.61 -0.55
C ILE A 373 -1.25 20.80 -0.70
N PRO A 374 0.01 20.57 -1.15
CA PRO A 374 0.95 21.66 -1.39
C PRO A 374 0.41 22.70 -2.38
N GLY A 375 0.26 23.95 -1.95
CA GLY A 375 -0.32 25.03 -2.74
C GLY A 375 -1.83 25.26 -2.52
N GLU A 376 -2.49 24.46 -1.67
CA GLU A 376 -3.91 24.64 -1.33
C GLU A 376 -4.16 25.91 -0.52
N GLU A 377 -5.14 26.69 -0.97
CA GLU A 377 -5.62 27.95 -0.38
C GLU A 377 -6.99 27.76 0.27
N THR A 378 -7.56 28.83 0.85
CA THR A 378 -8.86 28.72 1.57
C THR A 378 -10.01 28.56 0.58
N GLU A 379 -9.88 29.20 -0.56
CA GLU A 379 -10.80 29.24 -1.69
C GLU A 379 -10.99 27.84 -2.28
N ASP A 380 -9.94 27.01 -2.33
CA ASP A 380 -10.03 25.64 -2.84
C ASP A 380 -10.89 24.73 -1.95
N ILE A 381 -10.84 24.97 -0.63
CA ILE A 381 -11.70 24.26 0.33
C ILE A 381 -13.16 24.69 0.13
N GLY A 382 -13.38 25.98 -0.12
CA GLY A 382 -14.69 26.52 -0.50
C GLY A 382 -15.23 25.86 -1.78
N ALA A 383 -14.42 25.78 -2.83
CA ALA A 383 -14.77 25.13 -4.09
C ALA A 383 -15.14 23.65 -3.91
N THR A 384 -14.50 22.95 -2.96
CA THR A 384 -14.87 21.57 -2.59
C THR A 384 -16.27 21.48 -1.99
N VAL A 385 -16.63 22.41 -1.09
CA VAL A 385 -17.98 22.49 -0.53
C VAL A 385 -19.01 22.80 -1.62
N GLU A 386 -18.72 23.77 -2.49
CA GLU A 386 -19.60 24.17 -3.59
C GLU A 386 -19.85 23.04 -4.58
N MET A 387 -18.80 22.33 -5.01
CA MET A 387 -18.91 21.14 -5.86
C MET A 387 -19.83 20.09 -5.24
N LEU A 388 -19.68 19.79 -3.94
CA LEU A 388 -20.50 18.77 -3.26
C LEU A 388 -21.96 19.20 -3.13
N ILE A 389 -22.24 20.48 -2.93
CA ILE A 389 -23.60 21.04 -2.94
C ILE A 389 -24.22 20.94 -4.34
N ALA A 390 -23.47 21.32 -5.37
CA ALA A 390 -23.91 21.23 -6.76
C ALA A 390 -24.24 19.78 -7.15
N LEU A 391 -23.36 18.84 -6.78
CA LEU A 391 -23.57 17.41 -6.97
C LEU A 391 -24.83 16.91 -6.28
N LYS A 392 -25.06 17.30 -5.01
CA LYS A 392 -26.28 16.96 -4.27
C LYS A 392 -27.55 17.48 -4.96
N LYS A 393 -27.50 18.71 -5.48
CA LYS A 393 -28.63 19.33 -6.19
C LYS A 393 -28.92 18.59 -7.50
N ALA A 394 -27.89 18.31 -8.29
CA ALA A 394 -28.00 17.65 -9.59
C ALA A 394 -28.50 16.19 -9.46
N ALA A 395 -28.02 15.45 -8.46
CA ALA A 395 -28.40 14.06 -8.21
C ALA A 395 -29.31 13.93 -6.96
N SER A 396 -30.35 14.75 -6.86
CA SER A 396 -31.25 14.79 -5.68
C SER A 396 -31.74 13.40 -5.25
N GLY A 397 -31.62 13.06 -3.96
CA GLY A 397 -31.99 11.75 -3.42
C GLY A 397 -30.89 10.67 -3.50
N LEU A 398 -29.77 10.93 -4.17
CA LEU A 398 -28.58 10.09 -4.10
C LEU A 398 -27.81 10.37 -2.79
N ARG A 399 -27.48 9.33 -2.01
CA ARG A 399 -26.68 9.52 -0.80
C ARG A 399 -25.23 9.85 -1.16
N ILE A 400 -24.69 10.93 -0.59
CA ILE A 400 -23.30 11.35 -0.79
C ILE A 400 -22.53 11.13 0.50
N SER A 401 -21.40 10.42 0.40
CA SER A 401 -20.41 10.33 1.48
C SER A 401 -19.07 10.84 0.97
N PHE A 402 -18.44 11.75 1.73
CA PHE A 402 -17.14 12.32 1.41
C PHE A 402 -16.12 11.89 2.48
N GLY A 403 -15.22 10.99 2.11
CA GLY A 403 -14.04 10.65 2.91
C GLY A 403 -12.91 11.63 2.59
N CYS A 404 -12.22 12.15 3.60
CA CYS A 404 -11.17 13.14 3.38
C CYS A 404 -9.93 12.87 4.23
N SER A 405 -8.80 12.65 3.55
CA SER A 405 -7.51 12.41 4.16
C SER A 405 -6.69 13.71 4.30
N THR A 406 -5.63 13.67 5.11
CA THR A 406 -4.58 14.69 5.05
C THR A 406 -3.51 14.28 4.04
N PHE A 407 -2.97 15.23 3.27
CA PHE A 407 -1.81 14.97 2.42
C PHE A 407 -0.63 14.46 3.27
N VAL A 408 -0.15 13.27 2.92
CA VAL A 408 1.06 12.66 3.49
C VAL A 408 2.09 12.50 2.37
N PRO A 409 3.27 13.11 2.47
CA PRO A 409 4.33 12.93 1.49
C PRO A 409 4.79 11.48 1.47
N LYS A 410 4.94 10.91 0.27
CA LYS A 410 5.42 9.55 0.07
C LYS A 410 6.68 9.57 -0.77
N SER A 411 7.62 8.70 -0.44
CA SER A 411 8.86 8.50 -1.19
C SER A 411 8.59 8.14 -2.65
N HIS A 412 9.55 8.47 -3.51
CA HIS A 412 9.47 8.22 -4.96
C HIS A 412 8.30 8.93 -5.67
N THR A 413 7.71 9.94 -5.04
CA THR A 413 6.69 10.81 -5.66
C THR A 413 7.25 12.22 -5.86
N PRO A 414 6.77 13.00 -6.84
CA PRO A 414 7.17 14.40 -7.00
C PRO A 414 6.94 15.25 -5.75
N PHE A 415 5.98 14.88 -4.91
CA PHE A 415 5.67 15.63 -3.68
C PHE A 415 6.44 15.14 -2.45
N GLN A 416 7.43 14.24 -2.61
CA GLN A 416 8.21 13.68 -1.50
C GLN A 416 8.98 14.72 -0.67
N TRP A 417 9.29 15.88 -1.25
CA TRP A 417 10.02 16.97 -0.57
C TRP A 417 9.13 17.92 0.25
N PHE A 418 7.80 17.85 0.10
CA PHE A 418 6.90 18.72 0.88
C PHE A 418 6.64 18.20 2.29
N GLY A 419 6.26 19.10 3.20
CA GLY A 419 5.75 18.79 4.54
C GLY A 419 4.23 18.62 4.60
N VAL A 420 3.76 17.93 5.64
CA VAL A 420 2.35 17.93 6.04
C VAL A 420 1.96 19.33 6.48
N ASN A 421 0.90 19.88 5.90
CA ASN A 421 0.40 21.20 6.21
C ASN A 421 -0.31 21.23 7.59
N LYS A 422 0.17 22.07 8.51
CA LYS A 422 -0.42 22.26 9.86
C LYS A 422 -1.85 22.78 9.84
N MET A 423 -2.29 23.42 8.75
CA MET A 423 -3.67 23.90 8.58
C MET A 423 -4.66 22.79 8.21
N ALA A 424 -4.19 21.60 7.83
CA ALA A 424 -5.07 20.49 7.42
C ALA A 424 -6.11 20.14 8.49
N GLU A 425 -5.73 20.14 9.78
CA GLU A 425 -6.69 19.89 10.87
C GLU A 425 -7.84 20.91 10.87
N LYS A 426 -7.52 22.20 10.69
CA LYS A 426 -8.53 23.26 10.62
C LYS A 426 -9.40 23.13 9.38
N ARG A 427 -8.82 22.70 8.25
CA ARG A 427 -9.53 22.47 6.99
C ARG A 427 -10.50 21.29 7.08
N LEU A 428 -10.11 20.18 7.72
CA LEU A 428 -11.00 19.06 8.01
C LEU A 428 -12.19 19.49 8.86
N LYS A 429 -11.95 20.24 9.95
CA LYS A 429 -13.03 20.77 10.82
C LYS A 429 -13.95 21.74 10.08
N TYR A 430 -13.40 22.54 9.16
CA TYR A 430 -14.20 23.43 8.31
C TYR A 430 -15.12 22.62 7.39
N LEU A 431 -14.60 21.62 6.68
CA LEU A 431 -15.38 20.74 5.80
C LEU A 431 -16.48 20.03 6.58
N GLU A 432 -16.17 19.45 7.74
CA GLU A 432 -17.15 18.80 8.62
C GLU A 432 -18.31 19.74 8.94
N LYS A 433 -18.01 20.97 9.37
CA LYS A 433 -19.01 21.97 9.69
C LYS A 433 -19.87 22.36 8.48
N GLN A 434 -19.27 22.58 7.30
CA GLN A 434 -20.04 23.04 6.14
C GLN A 434 -20.87 21.91 5.51
N LEU A 435 -20.31 20.71 5.39
CA LEU A 435 -20.99 19.56 4.82
C LEU A 435 -22.10 19.04 5.74
N GLY A 436 -21.91 19.12 7.06
CA GLY A 436 -22.94 18.81 8.05
C GLY A 436 -24.20 19.67 7.88
N LYS A 437 -24.07 20.98 7.62
CA LYS A 437 -25.21 21.87 7.33
C LYS A 437 -25.99 21.44 6.08
N GLN A 438 -25.31 20.78 5.14
CA GLN A 438 -25.89 20.28 3.90
C GLN A 438 -26.39 18.85 4.05
N GLY A 439 -26.29 18.21 5.22
CA GLY A 439 -26.66 16.81 5.42
C GLY A 439 -25.86 15.84 4.53
N ILE A 440 -24.62 16.21 4.18
CA ILE A 440 -23.69 15.35 3.43
C ILE A 440 -22.85 14.59 4.46
N GLU A 441 -22.76 13.27 4.32
CA GLU A 441 -22.00 12.42 5.24
C GLU A 441 -20.50 12.67 5.06
N PHE A 442 -19.83 13.23 6.07
CA PHE A 442 -18.39 13.48 6.06
C PHE A 442 -17.64 12.47 6.92
N ARG A 443 -16.51 11.96 6.41
CA ARG A 443 -15.66 10.98 7.09
C ARG A 443 -14.19 11.45 7.06
N PRO A 444 -13.76 12.31 7.99
CA PRO A 444 -12.38 12.77 8.05
C PRO A 444 -11.46 11.67 8.60
N GLU A 445 -10.25 11.59 8.07
CA GLU A 445 -9.16 10.91 8.77
C GLU A 445 -8.65 11.75 9.94
N SER A 446 -7.99 11.11 10.90
CA SER A 446 -7.36 11.82 12.01
C SER A 446 -6.05 12.48 11.55
N TYR A 447 -6.03 13.81 11.54
CA TYR A 447 -4.83 14.61 11.26
C TYR A 447 -3.61 14.15 12.08
N ASN A 448 -3.80 13.87 13.37
CA ASN A 448 -2.68 13.46 14.24
C ASN A 448 -2.13 12.08 13.86
N TRP A 449 -2.97 11.16 13.40
CA TRP A 449 -2.48 9.88 12.88
C TRP A 449 -1.84 10.04 11.50
N SER A 450 -2.31 10.96 10.66
CA SER A 450 -1.61 11.32 9.42
C SER A 450 -0.21 11.93 9.68
N VAL A 451 -0.05 12.69 10.77
CA VAL A 451 1.27 13.19 11.24
C VAL A 451 2.21 12.03 11.57
N ILE A 452 1.74 11.01 12.29
CA ILE A 452 2.54 9.82 12.58
C ILE A 452 2.82 9.03 11.29
N GLN A 453 1.83 8.88 10.41
CA GLN A 453 2.05 8.22 9.13
C GLN A 453 3.12 8.94 8.31
N ALA A 454 3.13 10.26 8.27
CA ALA A 454 4.16 11.04 7.59
C ALA A 454 5.54 10.85 8.22
N LEU A 455 5.63 10.82 9.55
CA LEU A 455 6.87 10.50 10.27
C LEU A 455 7.43 9.15 9.83
N LEU A 456 6.59 8.10 9.79
CA LEU A 456 7.02 6.77 9.37
C LEU A 456 7.35 6.72 7.88
N SER A 457 6.55 7.38 7.03
CA SER A 457 6.76 7.38 5.57
C SER A 457 8.08 8.06 5.18
N ARG A 458 8.49 9.07 5.94
CA ARG A 458 9.65 9.93 5.66
C ARG A 458 10.86 9.61 6.54
N GLY A 459 10.72 8.74 7.53
CA GLY A 459 11.76 8.50 8.52
C GLY A 459 13.03 7.85 7.99
N ASP A 460 14.08 7.92 8.79
CA ASP A 460 15.34 7.18 8.61
C ASP A 460 15.61 6.22 9.77
N ARG A 461 16.78 5.56 9.76
CA ARG A 461 17.16 4.55 10.76
C ARG A 461 17.18 5.06 12.20
N ARG A 462 17.27 6.37 12.42
CA ARG A 462 17.21 6.93 13.78
C ARG A 462 15.82 6.75 14.41
N LEU A 463 14.78 6.50 13.61
CA LEU A 463 13.45 6.21 14.14
C LEU A 463 13.36 4.84 14.80
N ASN A 464 14.27 3.89 14.58
CA ASN A 464 14.20 2.55 15.18
C ASN A 464 14.00 2.62 16.71
N SER A 465 14.82 3.41 17.41
CA SER A 465 14.71 3.59 18.87
C SER A 465 13.42 4.32 19.29
N LEU A 466 12.93 5.26 18.46
CA LEU A 466 11.66 5.94 18.70
C LEU A 466 10.50 4.93 18.66
N LEU A 467 10.50 4.03 17.67
CA LEU A 467 9.47 3.00 17.47
C LEU A 467 9.44 2.01 18.64
N GLU A 468 10.60 1.58 19.12
CA GLU A 468 10.70 0.70 20.28
C GLU A 468 10.18 1.34 21.57
N LEU A 469 10.62 2.57 21.87
CA LEU A 469 10.13 3.33 23.03
C LEU A 469 8.63 3.56 22.96
N THR A 470 8.13 3.93 21.79
CA THR A 470 6.70 4.19 21.56
C THR A 470 5.86 2.95 21.85
N ARG A 471 6.30 1.79 21.35
CA ARG A 471 5.66 0.50 21.65
C ARG A 471 5.73 0.19 23.15
N GLY A 472 6.89 0.37 23.78
CA GLY A 472 7.08 0.16 25.23
C GLY A 472 6.17 1.04 26.10
N TYR A 473 5.72 2.19 25.60
CA TYR A 473 4.74 3.05 26.28
C TYR A 473 3.28 2.78 25.87
N GLY A 474 2.98 1.78 25.05
CA GLY A 474 1.62 1.37 24.68
C GLY A 474 1.05 1.98 23.39
N ASP A 475 1.90 2.38 22.43
CA ASP A 475 1.53 2.77 21.05
C ASP A 475 0.33 3.73 20.92
N SER A 476 0.47 4.91 21.51
CA SER A 476 -0.49 6.00 21.38
C SER A 476 0.18 7.26 20.85
N LEU A 477 -0.61 8.24 20.40
CA LEU A 477 -0.09 9.58 20.08
C LEU A 477 0.72 10.20 21.24
N GLY A 478 0.36 9.88 22.50
CA GLY A 478 1.11 10.29 23.68
C GLY A 478 2.45 9.56 23.83
N SER A 479 2.49 8.28 23.42
CA SER A 479 3.69 7.45 23.42
C SER A 479 4.77 7.99 22.47
N TYR A 480 4.40 8.38 21.24
CA TYR A 480 5.34 9.04 20.32
C TYR A 480 5.90 10.33 20.90
N LYS A 481 5.04 11.18 21.49
CA LYS A 481 5.47 12.44 22.13
C LYS A 481 6.45 12.18 23.27
N ARG A 482 6.19 11.16 24.10
CA ARG A 482 7.07 10.75 25.18
C ARG A 482 8.42 10.26 24.65
N ALA A 483 8.42 9.43 23.61
CA ALA A 483 9.64 8.91 22.98
C ALA A 483 10.50 10.03 22.38
N PHE A 484 9.89 11.00 21.68
CA PHE A 484 10.62 12.19 21.19
C PHE A 484 11.23 13.03 22.30
N LYS A 485 10.57 13.12 23.46
CA LYS A 485 11.11 13.85 24.62
C LYS A 485 12.36 13.14 25.18
N GLU A 486 12.35 11.82 25.23
CA GLU A 486 13.48 11.00 25.72
C GLU A 486 14.67 11.05 24.75
N LEU A 487 14.40 11.01 23.43
CA LEU A 487 15.42 11.02 22.38
C LEU A 487 15.86 12.43 21.94
N LYS A 488 15.54 13.47 22.72
CA LYS A 488 15.87 14.86 22.36
C LYS A 488 17.38 15.03 22.17
N GLY A 489 17.78 15.54 21.01
CA GLY A 489 19.20 15.75 20.64
C GLY A 489 19.92 14.48 20.14
N GLN A 490 19.24 13.33 20.12
CA GLN A 490 19.75 12.07 19.55
C GLN A 490 19.15 11.79 18.18
N ILE A 491 17.98 12.38 17.89
CA ILE A 491 17.28 12.29 16.61
C ILE A 491 16.76 13.68 16.21
N PRO A 492 16.53 13.93 14.91
CA PRO A 492 15.84 15.13 14.46
C PRO A 492 14.45 15.27 15.11
N PRO A 493 13.98 16.49 15.39
CA PRO A 493 12.66 16.70 15.98
C PRO A 493 11.55 16.26 15.00
N LEU A 494 10.35 15.97 15.53
CA LEU A 494 9.17 15.61 14.72
C LEU A 494 8.92 16.57 13.55
N ASP A 495 9.15 17.87 13.76
CA ASP A 495 8.95 18.91 12.75
C ASP A 495 9.83 18.71 11.50
N TYR A 496 11.07 18.21 11.67
CA TYR A 496 11.99 17.89 10.58
C TYR A 496 11.41 16.82 9.64
N TYR A 497 10.90 15.73 10.21
CA TYR A 497 10.35 14.64 9.42
C TYR A 497 8.98 14.96 8.83
N VAL A 498 8.14 15.69 9.55
CA VAL A 498 6.71 15.81 9.20
C VAL A 498 6.41 17.09 8.45
N HIS A 499 6.88 18.24 8.93
CA HIS A 499 6.40 19.55 8.50
C HIS A 499 7.38 20.31 7.62
N GLN A 500 8.67 20.05 7.75
CA GLN A 500 9.66 20.73 6.94
C GLN A 500 9.57 20.32 5.47
N GLN A 501 9.78 21.32 4.62
CA GLN A 501 10.07 21.12 3.21
C GLN A 501 11.56 20.83 3.08
N TRP A 502 11.90 19.76 2.40
CA TRP A 502 13.29 19.37 2.16
C TRP A 502 13.82 19.95 0.87
N ARG A 503 15.13 20.18 0.83
CA ARG A 503 15.83 20.68 -0.36
C ARG A 503 15.89 19.58 -1.42
N LEU A 504 15.92 19.96 -2.70
CA LEU A 504 15.90 18.98 -3.79
C LEU A 504 17.20 18.17 -3.86
N GLU A 505 18.30 18.76 -3.41
CA GLU A 505 19.65 18.18 -3.38
C GLU A 505 19.91 17.36 -2.11
N GLN A 506 19.00 17.39 -1.13
CA GLN A 506 19.15 16.68 0.13
C GLN A 506 19.17 15.16 -0.12
N VAL A 507 20.07 14.44 0.57
CA VAL A 507 20.05 12.98 0.57
C VAL A 507 18.85 12.52 1.39
N LEU A 508 17.96 11.76 0.73
CA LEU A 508 16.74 11.23 1.33
C LEU A 508 17.02 9.83 1.90
N PRO A 509 16.23 9.34 2.88
CA PRO A 509 16.44 8.01 3.47
C PRO A 509 16.45 6.87 2.44
N TRP A 510 15.70 7.00 1.36
CA TRP A 510 15.61 6.02 0.28
C TRP A 510 16.49 6.36 -0.93
N SER A 511 17.49 7.25 -0.82
CA SER A 511 18.30 7.70 -1.97
C SER A 511 19.12 6.58 -2.64
N HIS A 512 19.47 5.50 -1.92
CA HIS A 512 20.13 4.32 -2.47
C HIS A 512 19.15 3.29 -3.07
N LEU A 513 17.84 3.55 -2.98
CA LEU A 513 16.78 2.67 -3.48
C LEU A 513 16.15 3.26 -4.73
N HIS A 514 16.16 2.52 -5.83
CA HIS A 514 15.65 3.01 -7.10
C HIS A 514 14.23 2.51 -7.38
N GLY A 515 13.31 3.46 -7.53
CA GLY A 515 11.98 3.26 -8.09
C GLY A 515 11.98 3.28 -9.63
N PRO A 516 10.80 3.31 -10.27
CA PRO A 516 10.68 3.29 -11.73
C PRO A 516 11.26 4.52 -12.44
N LEU A 517 11.28 5.67 -11.77
CA LEU A 517 11.67 6.96 -12.34
C LEU A 517 12.87 7.51 -11.58
N SER A 518 13.74 8.21 -12.30
CA SER A 518 14.88 8.91 -11.70
C SER A 518 14.45 10.15 -10.93
N SER A 519 15.27 10.58 -9.97
CA SER A 519 15.04 11.81 -9.19
C SER A 519 14.84 13.04 -10.07
N ASN A 520 15.57 13.15 -11.19
CA ASN A 520 15.43 14.27 -12.13
C ASN A 520 14.02 14.34 -12.75
N VAL A 521 13.40 13.19 -13.06
CA VAL A 521 12.02 13.16 -13.58
C VAL A 521 11.03 13.57 -12.49
N LEU A 522 11.24 13.14 -11.25
CA LEU A 522 10.40 13.54 -10.12
C LEU A 522 10.49 15.05 -9.85
N ILE A 523 11.70 15.63 -9.91
CA ILE A 523 11.92 17.08 -9.78
C ILE A 523 11.21 17.83 -10.90
N LYS A 524 11.35 17.41 -12.16
CA LYS A 524 10.63 18.03 -13.28
C LYS A 524 9.12 18.04 -13.06
N HIS A 525 8.55 16.90 -12.64
CA HIS A 525 7.12 16.82 -12.36
C HIS A 525 6.70 17.71 -11.18
N LEU A 526 7.57 17.92 -10.20
CA LEU A 526 7.37 18.86 -9.11
C LEU A 526 7.37 20.30 -9.61
N GLU A 527 8.34 20.70 -10.43
CA GLU A 527 8.42 22.04 -11.04
C GLU A 527 7.16 22.34 -11.87
N ASP A 528 6.67 21.36 -12.65
CA ASP A 528 5.41 21.46 -13.41
C ASP A 528 4.17 21.66 -12.51
N SER A 529 4.26 21.40 -11.21
CA SER A 529 3.20 21.71 -10.25
C SER A 529 3.26 23.16 -9.76
N GLN A 530 4.46 23.75 -9.74
CA GLN A 530 4.70 25.09 -9.23
C GLN A 530 4.30 26.15 -10.27
N THR A 531 4.42 25.85 -11.56
CA THR A 531 3.94 26.71 -12.65
C THR A 531 2.42 26.89 -12.68
N LYS A 532 1.69 26.06 -11.91
CA LYS A 532 0.23 26.02 -11.82
C LYS A 532 -0.31 26.60 -10.51
N ARG A 533 0.57 27.10 -9.65
CA ARG A 533 0.20 27.66 -8.35
C ARG A 533 -0.45 29.01 -8.47
#